data_AF-A0A1R3IT11-F1
#
_entry.id   AF-A0A1R3IT11-F1
#
_cell.length_a   1.000
_cell.length_b   1.000
_cell.length_c   1.000
_cell.angle_alpha   90.00
_cell.angle_beta   90.00
_cell.angle_gamma   90.00
#
_symmetry.space_group_name_H-M   'P 1'
#
loop_
_entity.id
_entity.type
_entity.pdbx_description
1 polymer ?
#
loop_
_entity_poly.entity_id
_entity_poly.type
_entity_poly.pdbx_seq_one_letter_code
_entity_poly.pdbx_strand_id
1 'polypeptide(L)'
;HLVTFEQVGNSSFVPKAAELEIEAYPLLDELTSKISTLNLERVRRLKSRLVALTRRVQKVRDEIEQLMDDDGDMAEMYLTEKKRRMESSFYGDQSLLGFRSNDGLSASAPVSPVASPPESRRLEKSLSIARSRHESMRSSESTTESIEELEMLLEAYFVVIDSTLNKLTSLKEYIDDTEDFINIQLDNVRNQLIQFELLLTTATFVVAIFGVVAGIFGMNFEIPMFDDAGAFKWVLIITGISGVVIFSAFVWFFKYRRLMPL
;
A
#
# COMPACT_ATOMS: atom_id res chain seq x y z
N HIS A 1 -6.96 -3.16 -24.45
CA HIS A 1 -6.72 -2.14 -23.40
C HIS A 1 -7.90 -2.05 -22.43
N LEU A 2 -9.12 -1.66 -22.81
CA LEU A 2 -10.29 -1.72 -21.89
C LEU A 2 -10.56 -3.12 -21.30
N VAL A 3 -10.72 -4.17 -22.12
CA VAL A 3 -10.93 -5.56 -21.64
C VAL A 3 -9.81 -6.02 -20.69
N THR A 4 -8.57 -5.57 -20.89
CA THR A 4 -7.45 -5.88 -20.00
C THR A 4 -7.49 -5.10 -18.69
N PHE A 5 -8.06 -3.89 -18.64
CA PHE A 5 -8.31 -3.16 -17.38
C PHE A 5 -9.44 -3.79 -16.58
N GLU A 6 -10.58 -4.10 -17.22
CA GLU A 6 -11.71 -4.81 -16.60
C GLU A 6 -11.26 -6.14 -16.00
N GLN A 7 -10.46 -6.92 -16.76
CA GLN A 7 -9.91 -8.18 -16.30
C GLN A 7 -8.90 -7.99 -15.15
N VAL A 8 -8.02 -6.98 -15.19
CA VAL A 8 -7.07 -6.71 -14.09
C VAL A 8 -7.79 -6.24 -12.81
N GLY A 9 -8.85 -5.44 -12.92
CA GLY A 9 -9.65 -4.97 -11.80
C GLY A 9 -10.42 -6.08 -11.10
N ASN A 10 -11.42 -6.63 -11.81
CA ASN A 10 -12.36 -7.59 -11.25
C ASN A 10 -11.72 -8.95 -10.94
N SER A 11 -10.72 -9.41 -11.72
CA SER A 11 -10.09 -10.72 -11.44
C SER A 11 -8.90 -10.67 -10.48
N SER A 12 -8.31 -9.48 -10.21
CA SER A 12 -7.01 -9.41 -9.53
C SER A 12 -6.96 -8.63 -8.22
N PHE A 13 -7.79 -7.60 -7.99
CA PHE A 13 -7.73 -6.80 -6.76
C PHE A 13 -8.86 -7.11 -5.79
N VAL A 14 -10.12 -6.98 -6.23
CA VAL A 14 -11.32 -7.19 -5.41
C VAL A 14 -11.33 -8.56 -4.69
N PRO A 15 -11.11 -9.71 -5.35
CA PRO A 15 -11.10 -11.01 -4.66
C PRO A 15 -9.94 -11.14 -3.67
N LYS A 16 -8.76 -10.56 -3.95
CA LYS A 16 -7.61 -10.61 -3.04
C LYS A 16 -7.82 -9.71 -1.81
N ALA A 17 -8.50 -8.58 -1.97
CA ALA A 17 -8.87 -7.71 -0.87
C ALA A 17 -9.84 -8.43 0.09
N ALA A 18 -10.87 -9.09 -0.45
CA ALA A 18 -11.81 -9.88 0.33
C ALA A 18 -11.14 -11.10 1.01
N GLU A 19 -10.22 -11.79 0.34
CA GLU A 19 -9.42 -12.88 0.93
C GLU A 19 -8.58 -12.38 2.11
N LEU A 20 -7.89 -11.24 1.95
CA LEU A 20 -7.12 -10.58 3.02
C LEU A 20 -8.01 -10.16 4.20
N GLU A 21 -9.19 -9.62 3.94
CA GLU A 21 -10.17 -9.21 4.95
C GLU A 21 -10.67 -10.41 5.78
N ILE A 22 -11.05 -11.51 5.10
CA ILE A 22 -11.50 -12.76 5.75
C ILE A 22 -10.37 -13.44 6.54
N GLU A 23 -9.12 -13.38 6.05
CA GLU A 23 -7.96 -13.92 6.78
C GLU A 23 -7.55 -13.03 7.97
N ALA A 24 -7.74 -11.72 7.88
CA ALA A 24 -7.24 -10.77 8.88
C ALA A 24 -7.95 -10.86 10.23
N TYR A 25 -9.29 -10.77 10.25
CA TYR A 25 -10.06 -10.75 11.49
C TYR A 25 -9.75 -11.93 12.44
N PRO A 26 -9.75 -13.22 12.02
CA PRO A 26 -9.44 -14.32 12.92
C PRO A 26 -7.97 -14.33 13.36
N LEU A 27 -7.03 -13.85 12.56
CA LEU A 27 -5.61 -13.75 12.95
C LEU A 27 -5.37 -12.67 14.01
N LEU A 28 -6.09 -11.54 13.93
CA LEU A 28 -6.01 -10.44 14.88
C LEU A 28 -6.69 -10.81 16.22
N ASP A 29 -7.80 -11.55 16.17
CA ASP A 29 -8.45 -12.12 17.36
C ASP A 29 -7.58 -13.21 18.02
N GLU A 30 -7.00 -14.14 17.24
CA GLU A 30 -6.06 -15.16 17.76
C GLU A 30 -4.83 -14.52 18.42
N LEU A 31 -4.31 -13.42 17.85
CA LEU A 31 -3.19 -12.67 18.40
C LEU A 31 -3.57 -11.87 19.67
N THR A 32 -4.77 -11.29 19.69
CA THR A 32 -5.35 -10.59 20.85
C THR A 32 -5.61 -11.54 22.03
N SER A 33 -6.12 -12.73 21.74
CA SER A 33 -6.33 -13.80 22.71
C SER A 33 -5.02 -14.39 23.24
N LYS A 34 -4.02 -14.55 22.35
CA LYS A 34 -2.72 -15.13 22.69
C LYS A 34 -1.57 -14.48 21.93
N ILE A 35 -0.93 -13.53 22.60
CA ILE A 35 0.33 -12.94 22.13
C ILE A 35 1.40 -14.03 22.06
N SER A 36 1.84 -14.35 20.84
CA SER A 36 2.90 -15.32 20.58
C SER A 36 3.74 -14.88 19.38
N THR A 37 5.01 -15.29 19.35
CA THR A 37 5.91 -14.99 18.24
C THR A 37 5.40 -15.53 16.89
N LEU A 38 4.67 -16.65 16.92
CA LEU A 38 4.03 -17.25 15.75
C LEU A 38 2.86 -16.38 15.24
N ASN A 39 1.99 -15.90 16.14
CA ASN A 39 0.84 -15.07 15.76
C ASN A 39 1.30 -13.68 15.29
N LEU A 40 2.31 -13.10 15.94
CA LEU A 40 2.96 -11.86 15.49
C LEU A 40 3.55 -11.99 14.09
N GLU A 41 4.22 -13.11 13.79
CA GLU A 41 4.77 -13.38 12.46
C GLU A 41 3.67 -13.59 11.40
N ARG A 42 2.54 -14.25 11.75
CA ARG A 42 1.37 -14.35 10.87
C ARG A 42 0.81 -12.97 10.52
N VAL A 43 0.55 -12.12 11.53
CA VAL A 43 0.01 -10.76 11.32
C VAL A 43 1.02 -9.87 10.59
N ARG A 44 2.33 -10.00 10.84
CA ARG A 44 3.37 -9.29 10.08
C ARG A 44 3.38 -9.67 8.59
N ARG A 45 3.18 -10.95 8.25
CA ARG A 45 3.05 -11.43 6.86
C ARG A 45 1.76 -10.96 6.21
N LEU A 46 0.65 -10.97 6.94
CA LEU A 46 -0.63 -10.41 6.51
C LEU A 46 -0.50 -8.91 6.20
N LYS A 47 0.02 -8.10 7.13
CA LYS A 47 0.32 -6.66 6.97
C LYS A 47 1.22 -6.39 5.76
N SER A 48 2.23 -7.24 5.55
CA SER A 48 3.12 -7.13 4.38
C SER A 48 2.39 -7.40 3.05
N ARG A 49 1.50 -8.40 2.99
CA ARG A 49 0.64 -8.65 1.83
C ARG A 49 -0.36 -7.51 1.59
N LEU A 50 -0.98 -7.02 2.66
CA LEU A 50 -1.92 -5.89 2.62
C LEU A 50 -1.26 -4.64 2.03
N VAL A 51 -0.15 -4.19 2.61
CA VAL A 51 0.59 -3.01 2.13
C VAL A 51 1.05 -3.17 0.66
N ALA A 52 1.45 -4.38 0.26
CA ALA A 52 1.80 -4.66 -1.14
C ALA A 52 0.58 -4.63 -2.08
N LEU A 53 -0.62 -5.01 -1.62
CA LEU A 53 -1.86 -4.91 -2.38
C LEU A 53 -2.33 -3.45 -2.46
N THR A 54 -2.41 -2.73 -1.34
CA THR A 54 -2.83 -1.32 -1.28
C THR A 54 -2.01 -0.45 -2.23
N ARG A 55 -0.68 -0.61 -2.27
CA ARG A 55 0.20 0.11 -3.22
C ARG A 55 -0.10 -0.18 -4.69
N ARG A 56 -0.52 -1.40 -5.02
CA ARG A 56 -0.88 -1.78 -6.40
C ARG A 56 -2.24 -1.20 -6.78
N VAL A 57 -3.19 -1.21 -5.85
CA VAL A 57 -4.53 -0.61 -6.04
C VAL A 57 -4.41 0.92 -6.17
N GLN A 58 -3.61 1.57 -5.31
CA GLN A 58 -3.25 2.99 -5.44
C GLN A 58 -2.66 3.31 -6.82
N LYS A 59 -1.61 2.60 -7.26
CA LYS A 59 -1.02 2.86 -8.59
C LYS A 59 -2.03 2.73 -9.73
N VAL A 60 -2.96 1.78 -9.66
CA VAL A 60 -4.00 1.61 -10.68
C VAL A 60 -5.08 2.69 -10.59
N ARG A 61 -5.45 3.15 -9.38
CA ARG A 61 -6.30 4.34 -9.18
C ARG A 61 -5.67 5.55 -9.87
N ASP A 62 -4.40 5.83 -9.56
CA ASP A 62 -3.70 7.03 -10.01
C ASP A 62 -3.47 7.01 -11.54
N GLU A 63 -3.22 5.84 -12.13
CA GLU A 63 -3.15 5.66 -13.60
C GLU A 63 -4.51 5.87 -14.30
N ILE A 64 -5.64 5.62 -13.62
CA ILE A 64 -6.99 5.81 -14.18
C ILE A 64 -7.46 7.24 -13.99
N GLU A 65 -7.16 7.87 -12.84
CA GLU A 65 -7.39 9.29 -12.60
C GLU A 65 -6.67 10.13 -13.66
N GLN A 66 -5.39 9.85 -13.91
CA GLN A 66 -4.63 10.52 -14.98
C GLN A 66 -5.22 10.27 -16.38
N LEU A 67 -5.77 9.08 -16.64
CA LEU A 67 -6.37 8.73 -17.94
C LEU A 67 -7.73 9.40 -18.16
N MET A 68 -8.48 9.70 -17.08
CA MET A 68 -9.73 10.46 -17.14
C MET A 68 -9.49 11.97 -17.25
N ASP A 69 -8.36 12.47 -16.75
CA ASP A 69 -7.98 13.90 -16.82
C ASP A 69 -7.56 14.38 -18.23
N ASP A 70 -7.29 13.48 -19.20
CA ASP A 70 -6.85 13.83 -20.56
C ASP A 70 -7.73 13.20 -21.67
N ASP A 71 -8.64 14.01 -22.22
CA ASP A 71 -9.49 13.69 -23.38
C ASP A 71 -8.70 13.15 -24.59
N GLY A 72 -7.43 13.54 -24.75
CA GLY A 72 -6.54 13.08 -25.80
C GLY A 72 -6.13 11.63 -25.63
N ASP A 73 -5.74 11.24 -24.42
CA ASP A 73 -5.40 9.85 -24.08
C ASP A 73 -6.66 8.95 -24.11
N MET A 74 -7.84 9.48 -23.73
CA MET A 74 -9.13 8.81 -23.93
C MET A 74 -9.45 8.59 -25.43
N ALA A 75 -9.24 9.60 -26.27
CA ALA A 75 -9.47 9.50 -27.72
C ALA A 75 -8.51 8.50 -28.41
N GLU A 76 -7.26 8.38 -27.93
CA GLU A 76 -6.27 7.42 -28.45
C GLU A 76 -6.71 5.95 -28.28
N MET A 77 -7.58 5.63 -27.29
CA MET A 77 -8.11 4.27 -27.08
C MET A 77 -9.06 3.78 -28.18
N TYR A 78 -9.57 4.66 -29.05
CA TYR A 78 -10.47 4.32 -30.18
C TYR A 78 -9.75 3.70 -31.39
N LEU A 79 -8.94 2.67 -31.11
CA LEU A 79 -8.11 1.95 -32.06
C LEU A 79 -8.90 1.27 -33.18
N THR A 80 -10.15 0.88 -32.94
CA THR A 80 -11.02 0.25 -33.96
C THR A 80 -11.33 1.21 -35.10
N GLU A 81 -11.65 2.47 -34.77
CA GLU A 81 -11.92 3.53 -35.75
C GLU A 81 -10.63 3.99 -36.44
N LYS A 82 -9.54 4.15 -35.68
CA LYS A 82 -8.18 4.46 -36.19
C LYS A 82 -7.71 3.40 -37.19
N LYS A 83 -7.90 2.11 -36.88
CA LYS A 83 -7.61 0.96 -37.76
C LYS A 83 -8.50 0.96 -39.01
N ARG A 84 -9.82 1.12 -38.86
CA ARG A 84 -10.77 1.18 -39.99
C ARG A 84 -10.44 2.30 -40.98
N ARG A 85 -10.04 3.47 -40.46
CA ARG A 85 -9.58 4.60 -41.28
C ARG A 85 -8.27 4.29 -42.02
N MET A 86 -7.32 3.59 -41.38
CA MET A 86 -6.06 3.18 -42.00
C MET A 86 -6.24 2.07 -43.06
N GLU A 87 -7.14 1.13 -42.83
CA GLU A 87 -7.50 0.10 -43.82
C GLU A 87 -8.25 0.71 -45.02
N SER A 88 -9.15 1.68 -44.77
CA SER A 88 -9.87 2.42 -45.83
C SER A 88 -8.95 3.25 -46.72
N SER A 89 -7.94 3.93 -46.14
CA SER A 89 -6.97 4.71 -46.93
C SER A 89 -6.02 3.83 -47.75
N PHE A 90 -5.68 2.62 -47.29
CA PHE A 90 -4.84 1.68 -48.02
C PHE A 90 -5.49 1.13 -49.31
N TYR A 91 -6.82 1.01 -49.33
CA TYR A 91 -7.58 0.60 -50.54
C TYR A 91 -7.96 1.77 -51.47
N GLY A 92 -8.01 3.02 -50.96
CA GLY A 92 -8.43 4.18 -51.75
C GLY A 92 -7.41 4.65 -52.80
N ASP A 93 -6.11 4.54 -52.50
CA ASP A 93 -5.03 5.16 -53.30
C ASP A 93 -4.67 4.38 -54.58
N GLN A 94 -5.22 3.17 -54.76
CA GLN A 94 -4.90 2.30 -55.90
C GLN A 94 -5.71 2.63 -57.18
N SER A 95 -6.60 3.63 -57.14
CA SER A 95 -7.57 3.91 -58.21
C SER A 95 -7.26 5.13 -59.10
N LEU A 96 -6.11 5.79 -58.94
CA LEU A 96 -5.75 7.02 -59.68
C LEU A 96 -4.39 6.97 -60.42
N LEU A 97 -3.92 5.79 -60.82
CA LEU A 97 -2.77 5.62 -61.71
C LEU A 97 -3.06 4.60 -62.82
N GLY A 98 -3.83 5.02 -63.83
CA GLY A 98 -4.18 4.20 -64.99
C GLY A 98 -4.51 4.99 -66.25
N PHE A 99 -3.76 4.72 -67.32
CA PHE A 99 -3.98 5.14 -68.71
C PHE A 99 -3.89 6.64 -69.08
N ARG A 100 -2.72 7.03 -69.60
CA ARG A 100 -2.59 7.34 -71.05
C ARG A 100 -1.15 7.24 -71.52
N SER A 101 -0.92 6.44 -72.56
CA SER A 101 0.41 6.23 -73.15
C SER A 101 0.48 6.78 -74.57
N ASN A 102 1.50 7.62 -74.78
CA ASN A 102 2.37 7.72 -75.96
C ASN A 102 1.81 8.11 -77.35
N ASP A 103 2.16 9.33 -77.77
CA ASP A 103 2.67 9.74 -79.10
C ASP A 103 3.03 11.25 -78.99
N GLY A 104 4.07 11.84 -79.58
CA GLY A 104 5.22 11.34 -80.34
C GLY A 104 5.97 12.56 -80.93
N LEU A 105 7.32 12.58 -80.88
CA LEU A 105 8.24 13.59 -81.48
C LEU A 105 7.97 15.10 -81.23
N SER A 106 8.93 15.79 -80.59
CA SER A 106 9.94 16.63 -81.30
C SER A 106 10.64 17.60 -80.35
N ALA A 107 11.86 18.03 -80.70
CA ALA A 107 12.70 18.92 -79.90
C ALA A 107 12.52 20.41 -80.28
N SER A 108 12.56 21.31 -79.31
CA SER A 108 13.23 22.63 -79.33
C SER A 108 12.81 23.50 -78.13
N ALA A 109 13.71 24.37 -77.69
CA ALA A 109 13.46 25.48 -76.75
C ALA A 109 13.78 26.81 -77.48
N PRO A 110 13.56 27.99 -76.87
CA PRO A 110 12.42 28.48 -76.08
C PRO A 110 11.86 29.81 -76.68
N VAL A 111 11.49 30.77 -75.80
CA VAL A 111 11.25 32.22 -76.02
C VAL A 111 9.77 32.67 -76.16
N SER A 112 9.45 33.76 -75.42
CA SER A 112 8.17 34.52 -75.32
C SER A 112 8.21 35.74 -76.29
N PRO A 113 7.37 36.80 -76.25
CA PRO A 113 6.08 37.06 -75.56
C PRO A 113 4.98 37.73 -76.46
N VAL A 114 3.86 38.19 -75.84
CA VAL A 114 2.87 39.20 -76.35
C VAL A 114 1.90 38.76 -77.47
N ALA A 115 0.67 39.29 -77.64
CA ALA A 115 -0.49 39.53 -76.74
C ALA A 115 -1.75 39.94 -77.57
N SER A 116 -2.95 39.41 -77.22
CA SER A 116 -4.31 39.97 -77.51
C SER A 116 -4.81 40.03 -78.98
N PRO A 117 -6.13 40.23 -79.25
CA PRO A 117 -7.39 39.64 -78.74
C PRO A 117 -8.24 39.09 -79.97
N PRO A 118 -9.60 39.07 -80.08
CA PRO A 118 -10.72 39.18 -79.12
C PRO A 118 -11.90 38.15 -79.27
N GLU A 119 -12.87 38.27 -78.36
CA GLU A 119 -14.35 38.07 -78.45
C GLU A 119 -15.12 36.77 -78.87
N SER A 120 -15.82 36.26 -77.84
CA SER A 120 -17.24 35.82 -77.81
C SER A 120 -17.63 34.35 -78.06
N ARG A 121 -18.02 33.63 -76.98
CA ARG A 121 -19.43 33.25 -76.64
C ARG A 121 -19.56 32.21 -75.50
N ARG A 122 -20.56 32.44 -74.63
CA ARG A 122 -21.36 31.49 -73.80
C ARG A 122 -20.68 30.54 -72.78
N LEU A 123 -20.79 30.95 -71.51
CA LEU A 123 -21.67 30.39 -70.43
C LEU A 123 -21.63 28.88 -70.05
N GLU A 124 -21.67 28.66 -68.72
CA GLU A 124 -22.19 27.48 -67.97
C GLU A 124 -21.40 26.16 -67.87
N LYS A 125 -20.72 26.00 -66.72
CA LYS A 125 -20.88 24.88 -65.76
C LYS A 125 -20.05 25.18 -64.50
N SER A 126 -20.63 25.78 -63.46
CA SER A 126 -21.33 25.08 -62.36
C SER A 126 -20.46 24.09 -61.57
N LEU A 127 -19.97 24.56 -60.41
CA LEU A 127 -19.82 23.80 -59.16
C LEU A 127 -19.38 22.33 -59.25
N SER A 128 -18.09 22.08 -58.97
CA SER A 128 -17.68 21.00 -58.06
C SER A 128 -17.59 21.60 -56.65
N ILE A 129 -18.70 21.67 -55.90
CA ILE A 129 -19.11 20.59 -54.98
C ILE A 129 -17.87 20.12 -54.18
N ALA A 130 -17.49 20.78 -53.10
CA ALA A 130 -18.22 20.76 -51.81
C ALA A 130 -18.51 19.34 -51.27
N ARG A 131 -17.60 18.38 -51.48
CA ARG A 131 -17.69 17.01 -50.93
C ARG A 131 -16.57 16.64 -49.93
N SER A 132 -16.12 17.61 -49.11
CA SER A 132 -15.18 17.34 -47.99
C SER A 132 -15.57 17.99 -46.66
N ARG A 133 -16.63 18.81 -46.60
CA ARG A 133 -17.07 19.49 -45.36
C ARG A 133 -18.19 18.79 -44.59
N HIS A 134 -18.72 17.66 -45.08
CA HIS A 134 -19.85 16.94 -44.46
C HIS A 134 -19.45 15.63 -43.76
N GLU A 135 -18.20 15.19 -43.85
CA GLU A 135 -17.69 14.05 -43.05
C GLU A 135 -17.01 14.48 -41.75
N SER A 136 -16.44 15.69 -41.68
CA SER A 136 -15.75 16.17 -40.48
C SER A 136 -16.70 16.39 -39.29
N MET A 137 -17.88 16.98 -39.52
CA MET A 137 -18.85 17.27 -38.44
C MET A 137 -19.47 15.99 -37.85
N ARG A 138 -19.84 15.03 -38.70
CA ARG A 138 -20.37 13.73 -38.23
C ARG A 138 -19.29 12.88 -37.56
N SER A 139 -18.03 13.02 -37.97
CA SER A 139 -16.90 12.38 -37.28
C SER A 139 -16.66 12.95 -35.89
N SER A 140 -16.83 14.27 -35.68
CA SER A 140 -16.69 14.86 -34.35
C SER A 140 -17.79 14.42 -33.39
N GLU A 141 -19.07 14.47 -33.81
CA GLU A 141 -20.20 14.00 -32.97
C GLU A 141 -20.02 12.52 -32.55
N SER A 142 -19.69 11.63 -33.50
CA SER A 142 -19.47 10.22 -33.17
C SER A 142 -18.26 9.97 -32.26
N THR A 143 -17.27 10.87 -32.27
CA THR A 143 -16.08 10.75 -31.42
C THR A 143 -16.39 11.24 -30.00
N THR A 144 -17.17 12.31 -29.85
CA THR A 144 -17.60 12.80 -28.52
C THR A 144 -18.56 11.82 -27.83
N GLU A 145 -19.56 11.30 -28.55
CA GLU A 145 -20.47 10.26 -28.02
C GLU A 145 -19.68 9.01 -27.56
N SER A 146 -18.63 8.65 -28.30
CA SER A 146 -17.75 7.53 -27.95
C SER A 146 -16.93 7.82 -26.69
N ILE A 147 -16.31 9.00 -26.56
CA ILE A 147 -15.53 9.38 -25.38
C ILE A 147 -16.43 9.37 -24.12
N GLU A 148 -17.65 9.89 -24.23
CA GLU A 148 -18.63 9.92 -23.13
C GLU A 148 -19.04 8.49 -22.68
N GLU A 149 -19.19 7.53 -23.60
CA GLU A 149 -19.38 6.10 -23.25
C GLU A 149 -18.17 5.49 -22.52
N LEU A 150 -16.95 5.90 -22.86
CA LEU A 150 -15.72 5.42 -22.24
C LEU A 150 -15.52 6.01 -20.84
N GLU A 151 -15.79 7.30 -20.68
CA GLU A 151 -15.76 8.04 -19.42
C GLU A 151 -16.70 7.40 -18.39
N MET A 152 -17.96 7.14 -18.75
CA MET A 152 -18.93 6.45 -17.87
C MET A 152 -18.45 5.08 -17.38
N LEU A 153 -17.69 4.34 -18.22
CA LEU A 153 -17.17 3.02 -17.85
C LEU A 153 -15.89 3.12 -17.01
N LEU A 154 -15.01 4.09 -17.28
CA LEU A 154 -13.86 4.39 -16.43
C LEU A 154 -14.30 4.87 -15.05
N GLU A 155 -15.29 5.76 -14.96
CA GLU A 155 -15.81 6.27 -13.67
C GLU A 155 -16.42 5.14 -12.83
N ALA A 156 -17.24 4.28 -13.45
CA ALA A 156 -17.79 3.09 -12.77
C ALA A 156 -16.68 2.17 -12.21
N TYR A 157 -15.56 2.05 -12.91
CA TYR A 157 -14.41 1.26 -12.45
C TYR A 157 -13.57 1.99 -11.38
N PHE A 158 -13.41 3.31 -11.50
CA PHE A 158 -12.76 4.17 -10.51
C PHE A 158 -13.48 4.07 -9.15
N VAL A 159 -14.81 4.10 -9.14
CA VAL A 159 -15.62 3.89 -7.92
C VAL A 159 -15.36 2.51 -7.28
N VAL A 160 -15.20 1.44 -8.08
CA VAL A 160 -14.88 0.09 -7.57
C VAL A 160 -13.46 0.03 -6.99
N ILE A 161 -12.49 0.67 -7.64
CA ILE A 161 -11.11 0.76 -7.15
C ILE A 161 -11.05 1.55 -5.85
N ASP A 162 -11.67 2.73 -5.79
CA ASP A 162 -11.67 3.59 -4.61
C ASP A 162 -12.35 2.90 -3.42
N SER A 163 -13.51 2.25 -3.65
CA SER A 163 -14.15 1.40 -2.65
C SER A 163 -13.23 0.28 -2.14
N THR A 164 -12.47 -0.36 -3.04
CA THR A 164 -11.49 -1.40 -2.68
C THR A 164 -10.31 -0.82 -1.89
N LEU A 165 -9.79 0.33 -2.29
CA LEU A 165 -8.72 1.05 -1.61
C LEU A 165 -9.14 1.44 -0.19
N ASN A 166 -10.33 2.02 -0.04
CA ASN A 166 -10.88 2.41 1.26
C ASN A 166 -10.99 1.21 2.21
N LYS A 167 -11.50 0.05 1.74
CA LYS A 167 -11.51 -1.20 2.53
C LYS A 167 -10.11 -1.64 2.97
N LEU A 168 -9.13 -1.61 2.05
CA LEU A 168 -7.74 -1.98 2.36
C LEU A 168 -7.09 -1.00 3.35
N THR A 169 -7.45 0.29 3.31
CA THR A 169 -6.99 1.32 4.24
C THR A 169 -7.62 1.11 5.62
N SER A 170 -8.93 0.92 5.73
CA SER A 170 -9.58 0.60 7.02
C SER A 170 -9.07 -0.69 7.64
N LEU A 171 -8.78 -1.71 6.83
CA LEU A 171 -8.16 -2.96 7.32
C LEU A 171 -6.73 -2.73 7.81
N LYS A 172 -5.97 -1.83 7.16
CA LYS A 172 -4.62 -1.46 7.59
C LYS A 172 -4.67 -0.72 8.93
N GLU A 173 -5.58 0.24 9.08
CA GLU A 173 -5.81 0.97 10.32
C GLU A 173 -6.16 0.01 11.47
N TYR A 174 -7.09 -0.93 11.24
CA TYR A 174 -7.44 -1.94 12.24
C TYR A 174 -6.27 -2.87 12.64
N ILE A 175 -5.38 -3.22 11.70
CA ILE A 175 -4.15 -3.96 12.01
C ILE A 175 -3.17 -3.09 12.82
N ASP A 176 -3.02 -1.81 12.47
CA ASP A 176 -2.13 -0.89 13.16
C ASP A 176 -2.61 -0.61 14.60
N ASP A 177 -3.91 -0.37 14.81
CA ASP A 177 -4.54 -0.24 16.13
C ASP A 177 -4.33 -1.49 16.99
N THR A 178 -4.43 -2.68 16.37
CA THR A 178 -4.19 -3.97 17.05
C THR A 178 -2.71 -4.12 17.44
N GLU A 179 -1.78 -3.71 16.56
CA GLU A 179 -0.34 -3.72 16.85
C GLU A 179 0.01 -2.79 18.03
N ASP A 180 -0.57 -1.60 18.08
CA ASP A 180 -0.39 -0.65 19.19
C ASP A 180 -0.99 -1.19 20.51
N PHE A 181 -2.17 -1.79 20.47
CA PHE A 181 -2.75 -2.47 21.63
C PHE A 181 -1.85 -3.60 22.16
N ILE A 182 -1.24 -4.40 21.28
CA ILE A 182 -0.31 -5.47 21.65
C ILE A 182 1.00 -4.91 22.20
N ASN A 183 1.52 -3.82 21.62
CA ASN A 183 2.70 -3.13 22.13
C ASN A 183 2.48 -2.65 23.58
N ILE A 184 1.32 -2.05 23.86
CA ILE A 184 0.93 -1.64 25.23
C ILE A 184 0.85 -2.86 26.18
N GLN A 185 0.27 -3.98 25.74
CA GLN A 185 0.23 -5.20 26.55
C GLN A 185 1.63 -5.81 26.79
N LEU A 186 2.49 -5.85 25.77
CA LEU A 186 3.86 -6.35 25.89
C LEU A 186 4.72 -5.49 26.82
N ASP A 187 4.53 -4.17 26.79
CA ASP A 187 5.22 -3.25 27.71
C ASP A 187 4.72 -3.41 29.15
N ASN A 188 3.43 -3.67 29.37
CA ASN A 188 2.90 -4.02 30.69
C ASN A 188 3.49 -5.34 31.22
N VAL A 189 3.54 -6.39 30.40
CA VAL A 189 4.18 -7.68 30.76
C VAL A 189 5.68 -7.51 31.03
N ARG A 190 6.38 -6.68 30.24
CA ARG A 190 7.80 -6.36 30.49
C ARG A 190 7.97 -5.62 31.82
N ASN A 191 7.10 -4.67 32.15
CA ASN A 191 7.12 -3.95 33.41
C ASN A 191 6.89 -4.90 34.62
N GLN A 192 5.95 -5.85 34.49
CA GLN A 192 5.75 -6.90 35.50
C GLN A 192 6.99 -7.80 35.67
N LEU A 193 7.65 -8.17 34.58
CA LEU A 193 8.88 -8.97 34.61
C LEU A 193 10.01 -8.21 35.34
N ILE A 194 10.25 -6.95 34.99
CA ILE A 194 11.25 -6.08 35.65
C ILE A 194 10.95 -5.94 37.15
N GLN A 195 9.68 -5.80 37.53
CA GLN A 195 9.26 -5.75 38.93
C GLN A 195 9.56 -7.06 39.67
N PHE A 196 9.30 -8.21 39.05
CA PHE A 196 9.58 -9.53 39.63
C PHE A 196 11.08 -9.82 39.75
N GLU A 197 11.87 -9.50 38.72
CA GLU A 197 13.33 -9.60 38.73
C GLU A 197 13.96 -8.77 39.86
N LEU A 198 13.46 -7.54 40.07
CA LEU A 198 13.94 -6.66 41.13
C LEU A 198 13.57 -7.21 42.52
N LEU A 199 12.35 -7.74 42.69
CA LEU A 199 11.94 -8.41 43.93
C LEU A 199 12.82 -9.63 44.24
N LEU A 200 13.10 -10.48 43.24
CA LEU A 200 14.03 -11.62 43.38
C LEU A 200 15.44 -11.16 43.74
N THR A 201 15.96 -10.12 43.08
CA THR A 201 17.30 -9.56 43.33
C THR A 201 17.43 -9.02 44.76
N THR A 202 16.34 -8.47 45.32
CA THR A 202 16.31 -8.03 46.72
C THR A 202 16.25 -9.22 47.68
N ALA A 203 15.46 -10.24 47.36
CA ALA A 203 15.40 -11.46 48.16
C ALA A 203 16.77 -12.18 48.21
N THR A 204 17.47 -12.30 47.07
CA THR A 204 18.81 -12.88 47.02
C THR A 204 19.85 -12.01 47.73
N PHE A 205 19.74 -10.68 47.67
CA PHE A 205 20.59 -9.78 48.46
C PHE A 205 20.42 -9.99 49.97
N VAL A 206 19.19 -10.13 50.47
CA VAL A 206 18.93 -10.46 51.88
C VAL A 206 19.50 -11.83 52.25
N VAL A 207 19.30 -12.86 51.41
CA VAL A 207 19.89 -14.19 51.59
C VAL A 207 21.42 -14.14 51.58
N ALA A 208 22.05 -13.28 50.78
CA ALA A 208 23.50 -13.10 50.76
C ALA A 208 24.04 -12.54 52.09
N ILE A 209 23.31 -11.62 52.74
CA ILE A 209 23.67 -11.14 54.09
C ILE A 209 23.65 -12.29 55.10
N PHE A 210 22.63 -13.15 55.07
CA PHE A 210 22.60 -14.36 55.89
C PHE A 210 23.75 -15.32 55.56
N GLY A 211 24.10 -15.47 54.27
CA GLY A 211 25.22 -16.27 53.80
C GLY A 211 26.58 -15.78 54.31
N VAL A 212 26.80 -14.47 54.35
CA VAL A 212 28.02 -13.88 54.94
C VAL A 212 28.11 -14.17 56.43
N VAL A 213 27.02 -13.99 57.18
CA VAL A 213 26.98 -14.28 58.62
C VAL A 213 27.22 -15.77 58.88
N ALA A 214 26.50 -16.66 58.18
CA ALA A 214 26.71 -18.11 58.27
C ALA A 214 28.13 -18.53 57.86
N GLY A 215 28.73 -17.86 56.86
CA GLY A 215 30.11 -18.08 56.44
C GLY A 215 31.11 -17.75 57.53
N ILE A 216 30.99 -16.58 58.18
CA ILE A 216 31.86 -16.17 59.30
C ILE A 216 31.78 -17.17 60.46
N PHE A 217 30.59 -17.64 60.82
CA PHE A 217 30.40 -18.65 61.87
C PHE A 217 30.79 -20.08 61.45
N GLY A 218 30.87 -20.36 60.15
CA GLY A 218 31.35 -21.64 59.61
C GLY A 218 32.87 -21.71 59.46
N MET A 219 33.61 -20.64 59.74
CA MET A 219 35.07 -20.62 59.67
C MET A 219 35.70 -21.22 60.94
N ASN A 220 36.68 -22.11 60.74
CA ASN A 220 37.40 -22.80 61.81
C ASN A 220 38.46 -21.91 62.50
N PHE A 221 38.03 -20.78 63.08
CA PHE A 221 38.86 -19.88 63.89
C PHE A 221 38.27 -19.73 65.28
N GLU A 222 39.15 -19.82 66.29
CA GLU A 222 38.80 -19.74 67.70
C GLU A 222 38.62 -18.26 68.10
N ILE A 223 37.41 -17.73 67.91
CA ILE A 223 37.02 -16.37 68.29
C ILE A 223 36.43 -16.42 69.72
N PRO A 224 36.83 -15.55 70.67
CA PRO A 224 36.27 -15.52 72.03
C PRO A 224 34.78 -15.12 72.11
N MET A 225 34.12 -14.88 70.98
CA MET A 225 32.65 -14.78 70.90
C MET A 225 31.96 -16.17 71.03
N PHE A 226 32.67 -17.27 70.80
CA PHE A 226 32.12 -18.63 70.89
C PHE A 226 32.09 -19.21 72.31
N ASP A 227 32.84 -18.63 73.25
CA ASP A 227 32.87 -19.10 74.66
C ASP A 227 31.52 -18.90 75.38
N ASP A 228 30.69 -17.96 74.91
CA ASP A 228 29.33 -17.76 75.42
C ASP A 228 28.31 -18.54 74.58
N ALA A 229 27.74 -19.59 75.17
CA ALA A 229 26.71 -20.45 74.58
C ALA A 229 25.43 -19.72 74.13
N GLY A 230 25.23 -18.46 74.55
CA GLY A 230 24.15 -17.59 74.09
C GLY A 230 24.46 -16.78 72.83
N ALA A 231 25.72 -16.43 72.57
CA ALA A 231 26.09 -15.42 71.58
C ALA A 231 25.65 -15.76 70.15
N PHE A 232 25.90 -16.99 69.70
CA PHE A 232 25.49 -17.47 68.37
C PHE A 232 23.97 -17.34 68.15
N LYS A 233 23.15 -17.69 69.16
CA LYS A 233 21.68 -17.59 69.08
C LYS A 233 21.23 -16.15 68.97
N TRP A 234 21.82 -15.24 69.75
CA TRP A 234 21.50 -13.81 69.67
C TRP A 234 21.87 -13.22 68.31
N VAL A 235 23.05 -13.53 67.77
CA VAL A 235 23.44 -13.03 66.43
C VAL A 235 22.50 -13.56 65.36
N LEU A 236 22.17 -14.85 65.37
CA LEU A 236 21.21 -15.45 64.42
C LEU A 236 19.83 -14.78 64.49
N ILE A 237 19.33 -14.48 65.68
CA ILE A 237 18.06 -13.76 65.88
C ILE A 237 18.15 -12.32 65.37
N ILE A 238 19.23 -11.59 65.68
CA ILE A 238 19.43 -10.19 65.27
C ILE A 238 19.56 -10.08 63.74
N THR A 239 20.36 -10.94 63.09
CA THR A 239 20.44 -11.02 61.63
C THR A 239 19.10 -11.43 61.03
N GLY A 240 18.38 -12.37 61.66
CA GLY A 240 17.01 -12.78 61.32
C GLY A 240 16.05 -11.60 61.21
N ILE A 241 15.92 -10.85 62.31
CA ILE A 241 15.05 -9.68 62.41
C ILE A 241 15.52 -8.59 61.43
N SER A 242 16.82 -8.32 61.35
CA SER A 242 17.40 -7.33 60.43
C SER A 242 17.04 -7.62 58.97
N GLY A 243 17.22 -8.87 58.52
CA GLY A 243 16.86 -9.28 57.15
C GLY A 243 15.37 -9.13 56.85
N VAL A 244 14.50 -9.51 57.79
CA VAL A 244 13.04 -9.33 57.65
C VAL A 244 12.65 -7.85 57.62
N VAL A 245 13.28 -7.01 58.45
CA VAL A 245 13.05 -5.55 58.46
C VAL A 245 13.51 -4.91 57.16
N ILE A 246 14.70 -5.27 56.65
CA ILE A 246 15.22 -4.77 55.36
C ILE A 246 14.29 -5.17 54.22
N PHE A 247 13.90 -6.44 54.13
CA PHE A 247 12.97 -6.92 53.10
C PHE A 247 11.60 -6.22 53.19
N SER A 248 11.06 -6.08 54.40
CA SER A 248 9.75 -5.45 54.63
C SER A 248 9.77 -3.96 54.31
N ALA A 249 10.83 -3.23 54.69
CA ALA A 249 11.03 -1.83 54.34
C ALA A 249 11.15 -1.63 52.81
N PHE A 250 11.82 -2.56 52.12
CA PHE A 250 11.95 -2.54 50.68
C PHE A 250 10.61 -2.80 49.97
N VAL A 251 9.86 -3.84 50.37
CA VAL A 251 8.51 -4.11 49.84
C VAL A 251 7.57 -2.92 50.11
N TRP A 252 7.66 -2.31 51.29
CA TRP A 252 6.88 -1.10 51.62
C TRP A 252 7.25 0.08 50.72
N PHE A 253 8.55 0.33 50.48
CA PHE A 253 9.02 1.37 49.58
C PHE A 253 8.51 1.16 48.14
N PHE A 254 8.55 -0.07 47.64
CA PHE A 254 8.02 -0.42 46.31
C PHE A 254 6.51 -0.23 46.20
N LYS A 255 5.76 -0.61 47.25
CA LYS A 255 4.31 -0.37 47.33
C LYS A 255 3.98 1.13 47.38
N TYR A 256 4.72 1.90 48.17
CA TYR A 256 4.48 3.34 48.34
C TYR A 256 4.80 4.15 47.08
N ARG A 257 5.83 3.75 46.30
CA ARG A 257 6.23 4.44 45.07
C ARG A 257 5.28 4.22 43.88
N ARG A 258 4.15 3.53 44.08
CA ARG A 258 3.04 3.37 43.13
C ARG A 258 3.46 2.87 41.74
N LEU A 259 4.42 1.94 41.70
CA LEU A 259 4.82 1.18 40.50
C LEU A 259 3.81 0.09 40.09
N MET A 260 2.70 -0.02 40.81
CA MET A 260 1.57 -0.88 40.47
C MET A 260 0.48 -0.03 39.78
N PRO A 261 0.22 -0.20 38.48
CA PRO A 261 -1.16 -0.13 38.02
C PRO A 261 -1.93 -1.27 38.69
N LEU A 262 -3.06 -0.92 39.31
CA LEU A 262 -4.10 -1.87 39.72
C LEU A 262 -5.01 -2.12 38.51
#